data_AF-A0A946CPB0-F1
#
_entry.id   AF-A0A946CPB0-F1
#
_cell.length_a   1.000
_cell.length_b   1.000
_cell.length_c   1.000
_cell.angle_alpha   90.00
_cell.angle_beta   90.00
_cell.angle_gamma   90.00
#
_symmetry.space_group_name_H-M   'P 1'
#
loop_
_entity.id
_entity.type
_entity.pdbx_description
1 polymer ?
#
loop_
_entity_poly.entity_id
_entity_poly.type
_entity_poly.pdbx_seq_one_letter_code
_entity_poly.pdbx_strand_id
1 'polypeptide(L)'
;MLAPATRPWITDLSALCPYEGLLPGNIPEFEQDTDWDNWTFKDSPENPSERLNWHLFQQGGTRYLVADRMLLARVSWQDLDDAGYVYGKELSLDGYNFRCRLLMGGDTPRDDPYQGAARPNEWDTLVGGAGSNAPQPDLADNATPLSPDHLASPHNRLWNWFGAVSWTAEPLASRADGRVCRGYHGPTYFYVNTVDHRHEDIGWRPVLEEVL
;
A
#
# COMPACT_ATOMS: atom_id res chain seq x y z
N MET A 1 -4.77 12.65 -12.64
CA MET A 1 -3.39 12.76 -12.13
C MET A 1 -3.39 12.27 -10.69
N LEU A 2 -2.40 11.50 -10.26
CA LEU A 2 -2.31 11.10 -8.86
C LEU A 2 -2.06 12.32 -7.98
N ALA A 3 -2.86 12.48 -6.93
CA ALA A 3 -2.81 13.62 -6.01
C ALA A 3 -2.74 13.12 -4.56
N PRO A 4 -2.10 13.87 -3.65
CA PRO A 4 -2.00 13.44 -2.26
C PRO A 4 -3.36 13.49 -1.56
N ALA A 5 -3.70 12.40 -0.86
CA ALA A 5 -4.88 12.31 -0.02
C ALA A 5 -4.62 12.94 1.35
N THR A 6 -5.29 14.04 1.70
CA THR A 6 -5.11 14.69 3.03
C THR A 6 -5.69 13.88 4.21
N ARG A 7 -6.58 12.94 3.91
CA ARG A 7 -7.16 11.93 4.81
C ARG A 7 -6.98 10.56 4.16
N PRO A 8 -5.79 9.98 4.24
CA PRO A 8 -5.38 8.82 3.46
C PRO A 8 -5.91 7.49 4.01
N TRP A 9 -7.22 7.46 4.25
CA TRP A 9 -8.00 6.28 4.55
C TRP A 9 -9.19 6.22 3.58
N ILE A 10 -10.02 5.20 3.74
CA ILE A 10 -11.12 4.91 2.83
C ILE A 10 -12.24 5.97 2.91
N THR A 11 -12.90 6.19 1.79
CA THR A 11 -14.05 7.09 1.61
C THR A 11 -15.30 6.52 2.28
N ASP A 12 -15.60 5.25 2.00
CA ASP A 12 -16.72 4.52 2.60
C ASP A 12 -16.31 3.98 3.97
N LEU A 13 -16.73 4.68 5.02
CA LEU A 13 -16.45 4.26 6.39
C LEU A 13 -17.36 3.12 6.86
N SER A 14 -18.28 2.58 6.06
CA SER A 14 -19.14 1.47 6.51
C SER A 14 -18.35 0.18 6.78
N ALA A 15 -17.21 -0.01 6.10
CA ALA A 15 -16.26 -1.09 6.36
C ALA A 15 -15.48 -0.88 7.67
N LEU A 16 -15.31 0.37 8.10
CA LEU A 16 -14.75 0.71 9.40
C LEU A 16 -15.88 0.75 10.43
N CYS A 17 -15.75 0.01 11.55
CA CYS A 17 -16.74 0.10 12.63
C CYS A 17 -16.95 1.59 12.98
N PRO A 18 -18.19 2.13 12.97
CA PRO A 18 -18.42 3.56 12.87
C PRO A 18 -17.70 4.31 14.00
N TYR A 19 -16.62 5.00 13.63
CA TYR A 19 -15.90 5.89 14.52
C TYR A 19 -16.66 7.20 14.60
N GLU A 20 -17.19 7.50 15.77
CA GLU A 20 -17.88 8.75 16.00
C GLU A 20 -16.92 9.93 15.70
N GLY A 21 -17.29 10.75 14.72
CA GLY A 21 -16.52 11.92 14.32
C GLY A 21 -15.38 11.67 13.32
N LEU A 22 -15.11 10.44 12.88
CA LEU A 22 -14.16 10.20 11.79
C LEU A 22 -14.77 10.68 10.47
N LEU A 23 -14.09 11.61 9.81
CA LEU A 23 -14.51 12.08 8.49
C LEU A 23 -14.14 11.04 7.42
N PRO A 24 -14.95 10.89 6.36
CA PRO A 24 -14.58 10.10 5.19
C PRO A 24 -13.19 10.46 4.68
N GLY A 25 -12.42 9.44 4.32
CA GLY A 25 -11.13 9.62 3.68
C GLY A 25 -11.25 10.23 2.29
N ASN A 26 -10.12 10.40 1.61
CA ASN A 26 -10.08 10.96 0.26
C ASN A 26 -8.99 10.33 -0.61
N ILE A 27 -8.72 9.04 -0.39
CA ILE A 27 -7.96 8.27 -1.38
C ILE A 27 -8.79 8.26 -2.68
N PRO A 28 -8.18 8.60 -3.84
CA PRO A 28 -8.86 8.51 -5.12
C PRO A 28 -9.35 7.10 -5.43
N GLU A 29 -10.47 6.97 -6.15
CA GLU A 29 -11.07 5.68 -6.48
C GLU A 29 -11.02 5.41 -7.99
N PHE A 30 -10.37 4.32 -8.38
CA PHE A 30 -10.19 3.94 -9.78
C PHE A 30 -11.49 3.61 -10.48
N GLU A 31 -12.44 2.99 -9.77
CA GLU A 31 -13.74 2.60 -10.33
C GLU A 31 -14.55 3.78 -10.90
N GLN A 32 -14.28 5.01 -10.44
CA GLN A 32 -14.94 6.22 -10.95
C GLN A 32 -14.39 6.68 -12.31
N ASP A 33 -13.16 6.29 -12.65
CA ASP A 33 -12.47 6.64 -13.89
C ASP A 33 -11.46 5.54 -14.23
N THR A 34 -11.88 4.55 -15.00
CA THR A 34 -11.05 3.36 -15.28
C THR A 34 -10.03 3.58 -16.40
N ASP A 35 -9.87 4.81 -16.89
CA ASP A 35 -8.88 5.15 -17.91
C ASP A 35 -7.53 5.44 -17.24
N TRP A 36 -6.57 4.53 -17.40
CA TRP A 36 -5.23 4.64 -16.82
C TRP A 36 -4.47 5.89 -17.29
N ASP A 37 -4.81 6.47 -18.44
CA ASP A 37 -4.19 7.72 -18.91
C ASP A 37 -4.53 8.91 -17.98
N ASN A 38 -5.61 8.80 -17.20
CA ASN A 38 -5.97 9.78 -16.18
C ASN A 38 -5.20 9.57 -14.85
N TRP A 39 -4.46 8.48 -14.67
CA TRP A 39 -3.77 8.12 -13.42
C TRP A 39 -2.25 8.08 -13.56
N THR A 40 -1.68 9.19 -14.01
CA THR A 40 -0.25 9.29 -14.30
C THR A 40 0.58 9.83 -13.13
N PHE A 41 1.81 9.33 -13.02
CA PHE A 41 2.89 9.98 -12.28
C PHE A 41 3.44 11.17 -13.08
N LYS A 42 3.97 12.14 -12.35
CA LYS A 42 4.71 13.28 -12.90
C LYS A 42 5.83 13.66 -11.95
N ASP A 43 6.75 14.48 -12.46
CA ASP A 43 7.76 15.16 -11.67
C ASP A 43 7.14 15.87 -10.46
N SER A 44 7.91 15.97 -9.39
CA SER A 44 7.49 16.54 -8.12
C SER A 44 6.98 17.98 -8.34
N PRO A 45 5.71 18.28 -8.01
CA PRO A 45 5.18 19.64 -8.11
C PRO A 45 6.01 20.65 -7.32
N GLU A 46 6.08 21.90 -7.80
CA GLU A 46 6.73 22.98 -7.05
C GLU A 46 6.10 23.15 -5.66
N ASN A 47 4.77 23.14 -5.59
CA ASN A 47 4.03 23.23 -4.33
C ASN A 47 4.15 21.93 -3.51
N PRO A 48 4.77 21.97 -2.32
CA PRO A 48 4.95 20.77 -1.49
C PRO A 48 3.64 20.09 -1.06
N SER A 49 2.54 20.84 -0.94
CA SER A 49 1.25 20.24 -0.53
C SER A 49 0.59 19.38 -1.62
N GLU A 50 1.11 19.43 -2.85
CA GLU A 50 0.66 18.63 -3.99
C GLU A 50 1.57 17.40 -4.24
N ARG A 51 2.67 17.27 -3.47
CA ARG A 51 3.62 16.17 -3.64
C ARG A 51 3.10 14.88 -3.00
N LEU A 52 3.40 13.77 -3.65
CA LEU A 52 3.31 12.46 -3.02
C LEU A 52 4.47 12.30 -2.01
N ASN A 53 4.19 11.61 -0.91
CA ASN A 53 5.19 11.32 0.11
C ASN A 53 5.71 9.90 -0.06
N TRP A 54 7.02 9.75 0.12
CA TRP A 54 7.72 8.49 -0.06
C TRP A 54 8.69 8.27 1.09
N HIS A 55 8.79 7.02 1.53
CA HIS A 55 9.82 6.56 2.46
C HIS A 55 10.99 5.99 1.67
N LEU A 56 12.18 6.55 1.90
CA LEU A 56 13.40 6.13 1.22
C LEU A 56 14.07 4.98 1.97
N PHE A 57 14.38 3.91 1.24
CA PHE A 57 15.19 2.79 1.70
C PHE A 57 16.35 2.54 0.75
N GLN A 58 17.40 1.92 1.27
CA GLN A 58 18.53 1.47 0.47
C GLN A 58 18.84 0.01 0.80
N GLN A 59 18.78 -0.86 -0.21
CA GLN A 59 19.08 -2.28 -0.07
C GLN A 59 19.94 -2.75 -1.24
N GLY A 60 21.07 -3.39 -0.95
CA GLY A 60 21.96 -3.92 -1.99
C GLY A 60 22.48 -2.85 -2.98
N GLY A 61 22.60 -1.59 -2.54
CA GLY A 61 23.00 -0.47 -3.40
C GLY A 61 21.86 0.17 -4.21
N THR A 62 20.68 -0.47 -4.25
CA THR A 62 19.48 0.05 -4.92
C THR A 62 18.67 0.93 -3.96
N ARG A 63 18.13 2.06 -4.46
CA ARG A 63 17.21 2.91 -3.69
C ARG A 63 15.77 2.53 -3.99
N TYR A 64 14.95 2.51 -2.93
CA TYR A 64 13.52 2.24 -3.00
C TYR A 64 12.76 3.41 -2.38
N LEU A 65 11.75 3.91 -3.09
CA LEU A 65 10.80 4.89 -2.60
C LEU A 65 9.46 4.18 -2.43
N VAL A 66 9.04 3.95 -1.19
CA VAL A 66 7.75 3.30 -0.89
C VAL A 66 6.72 4.38 -0.57
N ALA A 67 5.56 4.35 -1.23
CA ALA A 67 4.51 5.31 -0.95
C ALA A 67 4.04 5.19 0.52
N ASP A 68 3.86 6.34 1.17
CA ASP A 68 3.42 6.41 2.58
C ASP A 68 1.98 5.92 2.79
N ARG A 69 1.23 5.67 1.71
CA ARG A 69 -0.18 5.25 1.71
C ARG A 69 -0.58 4.59 0.39
N MET A 70 -1.81 4.08 0.31
CA MET A 70 -2.42 3.77 -1.00
C MET A 70 -2.68 5.06 -1.78
N LEU A 71 -2.29 5.08 -3.05
CA LEU A 71 -2.51 6.22 -3.94
C LEU A 71 -3.85 6.13 -4.69
N LEU A 72 -4.44 4.94 -4.73
CA LEU A 72 -5.65 4.63 -5.48
C LEU A 72 -6.36 3.44 -4.81
N ALA A 73 -7.65 3.57 -4.52
CA ALA A 73 -8.51 2.50 -4.01
C ALA A 73 -9.47 2.00 -5.11
N ARG A 74 -10.24 0.94 -4.84
CA ARG A 74 -11.18 0.32 -5.80
C ARG A 74 -10.53 -0.06 -7.15
N VAL A 75 -9.26 -0.42 -7.11
CA VAL A 75 -8.48 -0.92 -8.25
C VAL A 75 -8.17 -2.39 -7.99
N SER A 76 -8.41 -3.27 -8.98
CA SER A 76 -8.10 -4.69 -8.83
C SER A 76 -6.63 -4.97 -9.09
N TRP A 77 -6.16 -6.14 -8.67
CA TRP A 77 -4.83 -6.58 -9.05
C TRP A 77 -4.71 -6.74 -10.57
N GLN A 78 -5.75 -7.24 -11.25
CA GLN A 78 -5.75 -7.39 -12.70
C GLN A 78 -5.66 -6.03 -13.42
N ASP A 79 -6.32 -4.99 -12.92
CA ASP A 79 -6.20 -3.64 -13.49
C ASP A 79 -4.76 -3.12 -13.44
N LEU A 80 -4.06 -3.40 -12.33
CA LEU A 80 -2.65 -3.04 -12.16
C LEU A 80 -1.74 -3.87 -13.07
N ASP A 81 -2.04 -5.15 -13.26
CA ASP A 81 -1.28 -6.05 -14.12
C ASP A 81 -1.38 -5.63 -15.58
N ASP A 82 -2.62 -5.38 -16.05
CA ASP A 82 -2.90 -4.92 -17.41
C ASP A 82 -2.21 -3.58 -17.72
N ALA A 83 -2.07 -2.72 -16.72
CA ALA A 83 -1.35 -1.44 -16.83
C ALA A 83 0.18 -1.55 -16.65
N GLY A 84 0.70 -2.74 -16.33
CA GLY A 84 2.12 -3.05 -16.14
C GLY A 84 2.68 -2.77 -14.75
N TYR A 85 1.85 -2.38 -13.78
CA TYR A 85 2.28 -1.95 -12.45
C TYR A 85 2.51 -3.08 -11.45
N VAL A 86 2.17 -4.34 -11.75
CA VAL A 86 2.44 -5.45 -10.82
C VAL A 86 3.94 -5.71 -10.73
N TYR A 87 4.60 -5.99 -11.85
CA TYR A 87 6.01 -6.43 -11.88
C TYR A 87 7.00 -5.34 -12.31
N GLY A 88 6.51 -4.25 -12.91
CA GLY A 88 7.36 -3.14 -13.29
C GLY A 88 6.88 -2.39 -14.52
N LYS A 89 6.65 -1.09 -14.33
CA LYS A 89 6.51 -0.10 -15.38
C LYS A 89 7.61 0.93 -15.24
N GLU A 90 8.36 1.16 -16.32
CA GLU A 90 9.42 2.16 -16.34
C GLU A 90 8.83 3.57 -16.30
N LEU A 91 9.38 4.41 -15.42
CA LEU A 91 9.02 5.82 -15.25
C LEU A 91 10.31 6.66 -15.21
N SER A 92 10.26 7.86 -15.79
CA SER A 92 11.28 8.89 -15.59
C SER A 92 10.66 10.02 -14.78
N LEU A 93 11.19 10.26 -13.58
CA LEU A 93 10.68 11.25 -12.62
C LEU A 93 11.84 12.03 -12.01
N ASP A 94 11.74 13.36 -12.00
CA ASP A 94 12.73 14.27 -11.44
C ASP A 94 14.17 14.02 -11.96
N GLY A 95 14.29 13.54 -13.20
CA GLY A 95 15.57 13.20 -13.83
C GLY A 95 16.14 11.82 -13.47
N TYR A 96 15.42 11.01 -12.70
CA TYR A 96 15.79 9.63 -12.35
C TYR A 96 14.89 8.63 -13.08
N ASN A 97 15.41 7.44 -13.35
CA ASN A 97 14.63 6.33 -13.90
C ASN A 97 14.24 5.36 -12.79
N PHE A 98 12.99 4.93 -12.80
CA PHE A 98 12.43 4.02 -11.82
C PHE A 98 11.64 2.91 -12.48
N ARG A 99 11.73 1.71 -11.90
CA ARG A 99 10.74 0.67 -12.09
C ARG A 99 9.65 0.82 -11.02
N CYS A 100 8.46 1.25 -11.43
CA CYS A 100 7.29 1.33 -10.57
C CYS A 100 6.56 -0.01 -10.52
N ARG A 101 6.39 -0.57 -9.32
CA ARG A 101 5.76 -1.88 -9.15
C ARG A 101 5.04 -2.02 -7.81
N LEU A 102 4.40 -3.17 -7.61
CA LEU A 102 3.96 -3.61 -6.28
C LEU A 102 5.14 -4.12 -5.44
N LEU A 103 4.99 -4.03 -4.12
CA LEU A 103 5.86 -4.71 -3.16
C LEU A 103 5.61 -6.22 -3.19
N MET A 104 6.65 -6.99 -2.92
CA MET A 104 6.54 -8.42 -2.60
C MET A 104 5.96 -8.58 -1.20
N GLY A 105 4.81 -9.25 -1.09
CA GLY A 105 4.04 -9.43 0.15
C GLY A 105 4.27 -10.77 0.85
N GLY A 106 4.97 -11.70 0.18
CA GLY A 106 5.07 -13.10 0.57
C GLY A 106 3.83 -13.90 0.18
N ASP A 107 4.03 -15.14 -0.23
CA ASP A 107 2.99 -16.01 -0.83
C ASP A 107 2.30 -16.95 0.16
N THR A 108 2.75 -16.99 1.43
CA THR A 108 2.33 -17.95 2.43
C THR A 108 2.15 -17.27 3.79
N PRO A 109 0.96 -17.29 4.41
CA PRO A 109 0.73 -16.67 5.71
C PRO A 109 1.34 -17.48 6.86
N ARG A 110 1.54 -16.83 8.01
CA ARG A 110 1.70 -17.51 9.31
C ARG A 110 0.33 -17.93 9.87
N ASP A 111 0.35 -18.78 10.90
CA ASP A 111 -0.87 -19.24 11.59
C ASP A 111 -1.71 -18.06 12.13
N ASP A 112 -1.04 -17.02 12.60
CA ASP A 112 -1.63 -15.76 13.02
C ASP A 112 -1.43 -14.71 11.91
N PRO A 113 -2.51 -14.21 11.28
CA PRO A 113 -2.41 -13.27 10.17
C PRO A 113 -1.76 -11.94 10.56
N TYR A 114 -1.78 -11.55 11.84
CA TYR A 114 -1.10 -10.35 12.31
C TYR A 114 0.43 -10.48 12.28
N GLN A 115 0.95 -11.70 12.21
CA GLN A 115 2.40 -11.96 12.10
C GLN A 115 2.92 -11.93 10.66
N GLY A 116 2.04 -11.71 9.69
CA GLY A 116 2.42 -11.56 8.29
C GLY A 116 2.78 -12.87 7.58
N ALA A 117 3.76 -12.80 6.68
CA ALA A 117 4.12 -13.96 5.87
C ALA A 117 5.14 -14.87 6.58
N ALA A 118 5.14 -16.14 6.19
CA ALA A 118 6.02 -17.16 6.75
C ALA A 118 7.49 -16.97 6.35
N ARG A 119 7.75 -16.33 5.20
CA ARG A 119 9.08 -16.11 4.62
C ARG A 119 9.41 -14.62 4.49
N PRO A 120 10.72 -14.26 4.48
CA PRO A 120 11.13 -12.89 4.22
C PRO A 120 10.56 -12.36 2.90
N ASN A 121 10.07 -11.13 2.92
CA ASN A 121 9.48 -10.42 1.79
C ASN A 121 9.68 -8.90 1.97
N GLU A 122 9.39 -8.12 0.94
CA GLU A 122 9.61 -6.67 0.96
C GLU A 122 8.65 -5.95 1.91
N TRP A 123 7.37 -6.35 1.92
CA TRP A 123 6.38 -5.71 2.79
C TRP A 123 6.77 -5.79 4.26
N ASP A 124 7.06 -6.98 4.78
CA ASP A 124 7.44 -7.18 6.18
C ASP A 124 8.76 -6.47 6.52
N THR A 125 9.69 -6.41 5.57
CA THR A 125 10.99 -5.76 5.75
C THR A 125 10.87 -4.24 5.78
N LEU A 126 10.07 -3.65 4.88
CA LEU A 126 10.01 -2.20 4.65
C LEU A 126 8.86 -1.55 5.42
N VAL A 127 7.63 -2.01 5.17
CA VAL A 127 6.41 -1.44 5.78
C VAL A 127 6.16 -2.04 7.15
N GLY A 128 6.44 -3.34 7.33
CA GLY A 128 6.24 -4.07 8.59
C GLY A 128 7.30 -3.86 9.66
N GLY A 129 8.39 -3.14 9.35
CA GLY A 129 9.41 -2.78 10.35
C GLY A 129 10.48 -3.84 10.63
N ALA A 130 10.55 -4.95 9.89
CA ALA A 130 11.53 -6.01 10.17
C ALA A 130 12.97 -5.66 9.72
N GLY A 131 13.15 -4.68 8.83
CA GLY A 131 14.46 -4.20 8.38
C GLY A 131 15.13 -3.24 9.37
N SER A 132 16.47 -3.21 9.39
CA SER A 132 17.27 -2.47 10.40
C SER A 132 17.06 -0.94 10.46
N ASN A 133 16.38 -0.34 9.49
CA ASN A 133 16.04 1.10 9.46
C ASN A 133 14.54 1.35 9.18
N ALA A 134 13.73 0.28 9.17
CA ALA A 134 12.29 0.42 9.00
C ALA A 134 11.65 0.76 10.36
N PRO A 135 10.73 1.75 10.43
CA PRO A 135 9.98 2.02 11.64
C PRO A 135 9.29 0.76 12.13
N GLN A 136 9.50 0.40 13.41
CA GLN A 136 8.85 -0.77 13.99
C GLN A 136 7.46 -0.40 14.50
N PRO A 137 6.46 -1.28 14.32
CA PRO A 137 5.16 -1.09 14.93
C PRO A 137 5.20 -1.41 16.42
N ASP A 138 4.32 -0.77 17.18
CA ASP A 138 4.06 -1.13 18.56
C ASP A 138 3.18 -2.39 18.62
N LEU A 139 3.22 -3.12 19.73
CA LEU A 139 2.35 -4.30 19.92
C LEU A 139 0.86 -3.95 19.78
N ALA A 140 0.49 -2.72 20.17
CA ALA A 140 -0.89 -2.23 20.07
C ALA A 140 -1.36 -2.03 18.62
N ASP A 141 -0.45 -1.92 17.64
CA ASP A 141 -0.81 -1.77 16.22
C ASP A 141 -1.45 -3.05 15.64
N ASN A 142 -1.29 -4.19 16.32
CA ASN A 142 -1.90 -5.48 15.96
C ASN A 142 -3.04 -5.86 16.92
N ALA A 143 -3.54 -4.92 17.74
CA ALA A 143 -4.64 -5.20 18.64
C ALA A 143 -5.97 -5.39 17.88
N THR A 144 -6.90 -6.13 18.48
CA THR A 144 -8.25 -6.34 17.93
C THR A 144 -9.29 -6.11 19.01
N PRO A 145 -10.39 -5.37 18.73
CA PRO A 145 -10.75 -4.77 17.43
C PRO A 145 -9.94 -3.52 17.09
N LEU A 146 -10.01 -3.11 15.82
CA LEU A 146 -9.45 -1.84 15.34
C LEU A 146 -10.03 -0.67 16.16
N SER A 147 -9.21 0.32 16.52
CA SER A 147 -9.58 1.41 17.43
C SER A 147 -8.95 2.76 17.03
N PRO A 148 -9.37 3.90 17.61
CA PRO A 148 -8.73 5.19 17.35
C PRO A 148 -7.25 5.24 17.71
N ASP A 149 -6.79 4.36 18.61
CA ASP A 149 -5.38 4.26 18.98
C ASP A 149 -4.52 3.81 17.78
N HIS A 150 -5.06 2.92 16.94
CA HIS A 150 -4.40 2.48 15.70
C HIS A 150 -4.29 3.65 14.72
N LEU A 151 -5.37 4.41 14.52
CA LEU A 151 -5.36 5.59 13.66
C LEU A 151 -4.30 6.61 14.14
N ALA A 152 -4.22 6.82 15.46
CA ALA A 152 -3.32 7.77 16.09
C ALA A 152 -1.88 7.25 16.24
N SER A 153 -1.61 5.96 15.99
CA SER A 153 -0.34 5.34 16.33
C SER A 153 0.83 5.91 15.51
N PRO A 154 2.05 5.94 16.06
CA PRO A 154 3.23 6.41 15.34
C PRO A 154 3.44 5.66 14.02
N HIS A 155 3.24 4.34 14.03
CA HIS A 155 3.44 3.51 12.85
C HIS A 155 2.39 3.80 11.76
N ASN A 156 1.11 3.93 12.15
CA ASN A 156 0.07 4.29 11.18
C ASN A 156 0.23 5.71 10.63
N ARG A 157 0.69 6.68 11.41
CA ARG A 157 0.97 8.04 10.88
C ARG A 157 2.03 8.06 9.79
N LEU A 158 2.93 7.08 9.79
CA LEU A 158 3.95 6.93 8.76
C LEU A 158 3.41 6.19 7.53
N TRP A 159 2.57 5.18 7.74
CA TRP A 159 2.26 4.21 6.71
C TRP A 159 0.80 4.14 6.28
N ASN A 160 -0.13 4.79 6.97
CA ASN A 160 -1.56 4.88 6.60
C ASN A 160 -2.16 3.51 6.20
N TRP A 161 -1.94 2.49 7.02
CA TRP A 161 -2.48 1.13 6.81
C TRP A 161 -3.85 0.95 7.45
N PHE A 162 -4.25 1.84 8.36
CA PHE A 162 -5.54 1.80 9.06
C PHE A 162 -6.70 1.78 8.07
N GLY A 163 -7.47 0.68 8.06
CA GLY A 163 -8.59 0.50 7.15
C GLY A 163 -8.23 0.40 5.67
N ALA A 164 -6.93 0.28 5.34
CA ALA A 164 -6.40 0.32 3.99
C ALA A 164 -5.58 -0.94 3.70
N VAL A 165 -6.04 -1.73 2.72
CA VAL A 165 -5.45 -2.97 2.23
C VAL A 165 -4.68 -2.68 0.94
N SER A 166 -3.37 -2.87 0.94
CA SER A 166 -2.55 -2.72 -0.27
C SER A 166 -2.36 -4.06 -0.98
N TRP A 167 -2.55 -4.08 -2.31
CA TRP A 167 -2.14 -5.21 -3.15
C TRP A 167 -0.64 -5.46 -3.08
N THR A 168 -0.25 -6.73 -3.23
CA THR A 168 1.15 -7.15 -3.39
C THR A 168 1.32 -8.01 -4.65
N ALA A 169 2.57 -8.19 -5.10
CA ALA A 169 2.84 -8.74 -6.43
C ALA A 169 2.58 -10.26 -6.57
N GLU A 170 2.75 -11.02 -5.49
CA GLU A 170 2.77 -12.49 -5.55
C GLU A 170 1.35 -13.11 -5.52
N PRO A 171 1.10 -14.18 -6.30
CA PRO A 171 -0.06 -15.03 -6.07
C PRO A 171 0.09 -15.78 -4.74
N LEU A 172 -1.03 -16.13 -4.11
CA LEU A 172 -1.01 -17.00 -2.93
C LEU A 172 -0.51 -18.41 -3.34
N ALA A 173 0.42 -18.98 -2.58
CA ALA A 173 1.02 -20.27 -2.89
C ALA A 173 -0.01 -21.41 -3.04
N SER A 174 -1.09 -21.37 -2.25
CA SER A 174 -2.15 -22.39 -2.26
C SER A 174 -3.28 -22.09 -3.25
N ARG A 175 -3.29 -20.92 -3.91
CA ARG A 175 -4.42 -20.48 -4.74
C ARG A 175 -3.97 -19.52 -5.85
N ALA A 176 -4.05 -19.98 -7.11
CA ALA A 176 -3.57 -19.23 -8.28
C ALA A 176 -4.34 -17.94 -8.58
N ASP A 177 -5.65 -17.88 -8.30
CA ASP A 177 -6.48 -16.68 -8.43
C ASP A 177 -6.47 -15.80 -7.17
N GLY A 178 -5.80 -16.25 -6.10
CA GLY A 178 -5.60 -15.50 -4.88
C GLY A 178 -4.43 -14.53 -5.00
N ARG A 179 -4.63 -13.31 -4.54
CA ARG A 179 -3.59 -12.29 -4.43
C ARG A 179 -3.46 -11.86 -2.99
N VAL A 180 -2.22 -11.74 -2.56
CA VAL A 180 -1.89 -11.34 -1.20
C VAL A 180 -2.05 -9.85 -1.06
N CYS A 181 -2.65 -9.44 0.03
CA CYS A 181 -2.87 -8.05 0.39
C CYS A 181 -2.46 -7.83 1.84
N ARG A 182 -1.97 -6.63 2.15
CA ARG A 182 -1.40 -6.33 3.46
C ARG A 182 -1.95 -5.02 4.02
N GLY A 183 -2.07 -4.91 5.34
CA GLY A 183 -2.62 -3.72 6.01
C GLY A 183 -4.01 -3.92 6.63
N TYR A 184 -4.80 -2.85 6.72
CA TYR A 184 -6.15 -2.78 7.30
C TYR A 184 -6.25 -2.97 8.82
N HIS A 185 -6.07 -4.21 9.31
CA HIS A 185 -6.19 -4.54 10.74
C HIS A 185 -4.90 -4.31 11.52
N GLY A 186 -3.78 -4.24 10.81
CA GLY A 186 -2.46 -4.05 11.38
C GLY A 186 -1.42 -3.91 10.27
N PRO A 187 -0.22 -3.43 10.60
CA PRO A 187 0.83 -3.11 9.64
C PRO A 187 1.32 -4.33 8.84
N THR A 188 1.33 -5.50 9.48
CA THR A 188 1.73 -6.77 8.87
C THR A 188 0.56 -7.72 8.67
N TYR A 189 -0.68 -7.27 8.83
CA TYR A 189 -1.82 -8.16 8.67
C TYR A 189 -1.84 -8.78 7.26
N PHE A 190 -1.98 -10.09 7.19
CA PHE A 190 -1.99 -10.86 5.96
C PHE A 190 -3.42 -11.19 5.57
N TYR A 191 -3.81 -10.75 4.37
CA TYR A 191 -5.13 -10.99 3.82
C TYR A 191 -5.01 -11.50 2.38
N VAL A 192 -6.07 -12.13 1.88
CA VAL A 192 -6.11 -12.67 0.52
C VAL A 192 -7.43 -12.28 -0.12
N ASN A 193 -7.36 -11.83 -1.36
CA ASN A 193 -8.54 -11.56 -2.17
C ASN A 193 -8.37 -12.11 -3.59
N THR A 194 -9.44 -12.11 -4.39
CA THR A 194 -9.37 -12.57 -5.79
C THR A 194 -8.76 -11.50 -6.69
N VAL A 195 -8.08 -11.94 -7.75
CA VAL A 195 -7.34 -11.07 -8.67
C VAL A 195 -8.16 -9.95 -9.30
N ASP A 196 -9.47 -10.17 -9.49
CA ASP A 196 -10.45 -9.28 -10.10
C ASP A 196 -11.22 -8.41 -9.08
N HIS A 197 -10.94 -8.57 -7.79
CA HIS A 197 -11.70 -7.89 -6.75
C HIS A 197 -11.42 -6.39 -6.73
N ARG A 198 -12.47 -5.57 -6.72
CA ARG A 198 -12.43 -4.13 -6.44
C ARG A 198 -13.29 -3.87 -5.20
N HIS A 199 -12.74 -3.13 -4.23
CA HIS A 199 -13.42 -2.83 -2.97
C HIS A 199 -12.94 -1.49 -2.40
N GLU A 200 -13.72 -0.85 -1.53
CA GLU A 200 -13.40 0.46 -0.96
C GLU A 200 -12.07 0.50 -0.20
N ASP A 201 -11.69 -0.62 0.41
CA ASP A 201 -10.54 -0.73 1.29
C ASP A 201 -9.30 -1.28 0.60
N ILE A 202 -9.41 -1.77 -0.63
CA ILE A 202 -8.31 -2.39 -1.35
C ILE A 202 -7.79 -1.50 -2.47
N GLY A 203 -6.46 -1.41 -2.59
CA GLY A 203 -5.85 -0.48 -3.51
C GLY A 203 -4.37 -0.64 -3.78
N TRP A 204 -3.85 0.36 -4.47
CA TRP A 204 -2.49 0.42 -4.99
C TRP A 204 -1.58 1.26 -4.08
N ARG A 205 -0.58 0.60 -3.49
CA ARG A 205 0.58 1.24 -2.87
C ARG A 205 1.83 0.86 -3.68
N PRO A 206 2.36 1.77 -4.51
CA PRO A 206 3.53 1.47 -5.31
C PRO A 206 4.83 1.59 -4.50
N VAL A 207 5.84 0.88 -5.00
CA VAL A 207 7.25 1.15 -4.75
C VAL A 207 7.91 1.60 -6.05
N LEU A 208 8.78 2.61 -5.98
CA LEU A 208 9.69 2.99 -7.05
C LEU A 208 11.08 2.44 -6.74
N GLU A 209 11.59 1.59 -7.61
CA GLU A 209 12.94 1.04 -7.54
C GLU A 209 13.84 1.81 -8.51
N GLU A 210 14.85 2.51 -8.00
CA GLU A 210 15.76 3.31 -8.83
C GLU A 210 16.58 2.38 -9.74
N VAL A 211 16.51 2.63 -11.05
CA VAL A 211 17.27 1.89 -12.06
C VAL A 211 18.58 2.66 -12.30
N LEU A 212 19.70 2.04 -11.92
CA LEU A 212 21.06 2.58 -12.06
C LEU A 212 21.66 2.34 -13.45
#